data_AF-A0A534AR55-F1
#
_entry.id   AF-A0A534AR55-F1
#
_cell.length_a   1.000
_cell.length_b   1.000
_cell.length_c   1.000
_cell.angle_alpha   90.00
_cell.angle_beta   90.00
_cell.angle_gamma   90.00
#
_symmetry.space_group_name_H-M   'P 1'
#
loop_
_entity.id
_entity.type
_entity.pdbx_description
1 polymer ?
#
loop_
_entity_poly.entity_id
_entity_poly.type
_entity_poly.pdbx_seq_one_letter_code
_entity_poly.pdbx_strand_id
1 'polypeptide(L)'
;MRHALYLSLLNTGIGPARLRSIELSFAGRPAATVRALLAICCTQEPESSLPNTSYWSSGDLRGFMLQAGKDVALFAWPDAPGDPRWARLDAARKNKNTTIGVRVCYCSVFDECYLHDIAYREPRRVGACPTPAVPYGD
;
A
#
# COMPACT_ATOMS: atom_id res chain seq x y z
N MET A 1 -13.71 20.86 1.87
CA MET A 1 -12.48 20.08 1.63
C MET A 1 -12.82 19.00 0.63
N ARG A 2 -12.01 18.77 -0.41
CA ARG A 2 -12.22 17.66 -1.36
C ARG A 2 -11.76 16.36 -0.69
N HIS A 3 -12.61 15.34 -0.62
CA HIS A 3 -12.25 14.06 -0.01
C HIS A 3 -11.36 13.25 -0.96
N ALA A 4 -10.11 12.97 -0.61
CA ALA A 4 -9.27 12.05 -1.39
C ALA A 4 -9.12 10.72 -0.64
N LEU A 5 -9.15 9.61 -1.39
CA LEU A 5 -8.71 8.32 -0.88
C LEU A 5 -7.22 8.20 -1.18
N TYR A 6 -6.42 7.90 -0.16
CA TYR A 6 -4.99 7.72 -0.35
C TYR A 6 -4.50 6.55 0.50
N LEU A 7 -3.41 5.96 0.04
CA LEU A 7 -2.64 5.00 0.80
C LEU A 7 -1.19 5.47 0.79
N SER A 8 -0.62 5.70 1.97
CA SER A 8 0.77 6.12 2.12
C SER A 8 1.45 5.30 3.21
N LEU A 9 2.76 5.16 3.07
CA LEU A 9 3.64 4.62 4.09
C LEU A 9 4.34 5.78 4.78
N LEU A 10 4.11 5.94 6.08
CA LEU A 10 4.77 6.95 6.90
C LEU A 10 5.86 6.28 7.74
N ASN A 11 7.09 6.80 7.67
CA ASN A 11 8.15 6.37 8.59
C ASN A 11 8.08 7.20 9.87
N THR A 12 7.52 6.61 10.92
CA THR A 12 7.45 7.20 12.28
C THR A 12 8.69 6.90 13.13
N GLY A 13 9.67 6.19 12.58
CA GLY A 13 10.94 5.88 13.24
C GLY A 13 11.89 7.07 13.32
N ILE A 14 12.98 6.88 14.07
CA ILE A 14 14.02 7.91 14.28
C ILE A 14 14.95 8.06 13.06
N GLY A 15 15.16 6.97 12.30
CA GLY A 15 16.10 6.93 11.18
C GLY A 15 15.46 6.54 9.85
N PRO A 16 16.20 6.66 8.73
CA PRO A 16 15.75 6.18 7.43
C PRO A 16 15.48 4.67 7.43
N ALA A 17 14.50 4.27 6.64
CA ALA A 17 14.13 2.89 6.42
C ALA A 17 14.30 2.53 4.94
N ARG A 18 15.14 1.54 4.65
CA ARG A 18 15.26 0.96 3.32
C ARG A 18 14.09 0.02 3.09
N LEU A 19 13.15 0.39 2.23
CA LEU A 19 12.05 -0.48 1.84
C LEU A 19 12.59 -1.68 1.08
N ARG A 20 12.14 -2.88 1.44
CA ARG A 20 12.57 -4.14 0.80
C ARG A 20 11.43 -4.82 0.06
N SER A 21 10.23 -4.76 0.63
CA SER A 21 9.01 -5.25 -0.02
C SER A 21 7.80 -4.50 0.50
N ILE A 22 6.82 -4.38 -0.38
CA ILE A 22 5.46 -3.95 -0.05
C ILE A 22 4.54 -5.01 -0.67
N GLU A 23 3.52 -5.40 0.07
CA GLU A 23 2.48 -6.31 -0.38
C GLU A 23 1.13 -5.66 -0.11
N LEU A 24 0.30 -5.62 -1.14
CA LEU A 24 -1.08 -5.16 -1.05
C LEU A 24 -2.01 -6.36 -1.14
N SER A 25 -3.10 -6.32 -0.39
CA SER A 25 -4.16 -7.33 -0.50
C SER A 25 -5.53 -6.77 -0.19
N PHE A 26 -6.57 -7.43 -0.69
CA PHE A 26 -7.95 -7.15 -0.33
C PHE A 26 -8.63 -8.44 0.13
N ALA A 27 -9.17 -8.44 1.36
CA ALA A 27 -9.78 -9.63 1.96
C ALA A 27 -8.87 -10.89 1.84
N GLY A 28 -7.57 -10.70 2.07
CA GLY A 28 -6.55 -11.77 1.99
C GLY A 28 -6.09 -12.13 0.57
N ARG A 29 -6.70 -11.58 -0.49
CA ARG A 29 -6.26 -11.81 -1.87
C ARG A 29 -5.15 -10.82 -2.26
N PRO A 30 -3.96 -11.30 -2.67
CA PRO A 30 -2.84 -10.42 -3.01
C PRO A 30 -3.11 -9.62 -4.29
N ALA A 31 -2.56 -8.40 -4.35
CA ALA A 31 -2.64 -7.49 -5.48
C ALA A 31 -1.25 -6.94 -5.81
N ALA A 32 -0.81 -7.07 -7.07
CA ALA A 32 0.49 -6.58 -7.54
C ALA A 32 0.50 -5.06 -7.77
N THR A 33 -0.66 -4.48 -8.06
CA THR A 33 -0.85 -3.06 -8.35
C THR A 33 -2.07 -2.53 -7.60
N VAL A 34 -2.21 -1.21 -7.53
CA VAL A 34 -3.41 -0.59 -6.98
C VAL A 34 -4.60 -0.86 -7.89
N ARG A 35 -4.40 -0.90 -9.21
CA ARG A 35 -5.48 -1.28 -10.15
C ARG A 35 -5.93 -2.72 -9.91
N ALA A 36 -5.01 -3.67 -9.66
CA ALA A 36 -5.36 -5.04 -9.30
C ALA A 36 -6.15 -5.08 -7.97
N LEU A 37 -5.78 -4.26 -6.98
CA LEU A 37 -6.53 -4.13 -5.74
C LEU A 37 -7.97 -3.65 -6.00
N LEU A 38 -8.14 -2.64 -6.86
CA LEU A 38 -9.45 -2.11 -7.26
C LEU A 38 -10.29 -3.12 -8.05
N ALA A 39 -9.66 -3.91 -8.91
CA ALA A 39 -10.30 -5.02 -9.62
C ALA A 39 -10.75 -6.14 -8.68
N ILE A 40 -10.02 -6.40 -7.59
CA ILE A 40 -10.43 -7.39 -6.57
C ILE A 40 -11.56 -6.84 -5.69
N CYS A 41 -11.45 -5.59 -5.26
CA CYS A 41 -12.37 -4.97 -4.30
C CYS A 41 -13.67 -4.48 -4.91
N CYS A 42 -13.57 -3.68 -5.96
CA CYS A 42 -14.52 -2.59 -6.16
C CYS A 42 -15.13 -2.60 -7.56
N THR A 43 -14.58 -3.36 -8.50
CA THR A 43 -15.02 -3.41 -9.90
C THR A 43 -14.99 -4.85 -10.41
N GLN A 44 -15.80 -5.17 -11.42
CA GLN A 44 -15.60 -6.37 -12.24
C GLN A 44 -14.96 -6.01 -13.59
N GLU A 45 -14.31 -4.85 -13.63
CA GLU A 45 -13.67 -4.32 -14.82
C GLU A 45 -12.25 -4.89 -14.94
N PRO A 46 -11.75 -5.09 -16.17
CA PRO A 46 -10.35 -5.45 -16.38
C PRO A 46 -9.43 -4.34 -15.86
N GLU A 47 -8.26 -4.71 -15.35
CA GLU A 47 -7.28 -3.76 -14.79
C GLU A 47 -6.94 -2.62 -15.76
N SER A 48 -6.88 -2.93 -17.07
CA SER A 48 -6.57 -1.99 -18.14
C SER A 48 -7.59 -0.88 -18.36
N SER A 49 -8.83 -1.03 -17.88
CA SER A 49 -9.86 0.03 -17.98
C SER A 49 -9.93 0.90 -16.73
N LEU A 50 -9.15 0.57 -15.69
CA LEU A 50 -9.11 1.36 -14.47
C LEU A 50 -8.18 2.58 -14.67
N PRO A 51 -8.57 3.75 -14.15
CA PRO A 51 -7.76 4.96 -14.27
C PRO A 51 -6.37 4.72 -13.70
N ASN A 52 -5.36 5.37 -14.28
CA ASN A 52 -4.05 5.41 -13.66
C ASN A 52 -4.13 6.31 -12.42
N THR A 53 -4.37 5.69 -11.27
CA THR A 53 -4.61 6.38 -9.99
C THR A 53 -3.33 6.56 -9.17
N SER A 54 -2.20 6.04 -9.63
CA SER A 54 -0.88 6.26 -9.05
C SER A 54 -0.32 7.62 -9.50
N TYR A 55 -0.79 8.69 -8.87
CA TYR A 55 -0.21 10.02 -9.10
C TYR A 55 1.18 10.20 -8.45
N TRP A 56 1.62 9.31 -7.55
CA TRP A 56 2.76 9.59 -6.66
C TRP A 56 3.77 8.46 -6.38
N SER A 57 3.64 7.27 -6.97
CA SER A 57 4.76 6.33 -7.05
C SER A 57 4.64 5.48 -8.31
N SER A 58 5.18 5.99 -9.43
CA SER A 58 5.54 5.13 -10.56
C SER A 58 6.96 4.66 -10.32
N GLY A 59 7.16 3.37 -10.02
CA GLY A 59 8.49 2.79 -9.88
C GLY A 59 8.65 1.80 -8.74
N ASP A 60 9.68 0.98 -8.89
CA ASP A 60 10.08 -0.03 -7.91
C ASP A 60 10.59 0.64 -6.62
N LEU A 61 9.78 0.58 -5.55
CA LEU A 61 10.17 1.08 -4.23
C LEU A 61 11.17 0.17 -3.50
N ARG A 62 11.58 -0.97 -4.09
CA ARG A 62 12.63 -1.81 -3.50
C ARG A 62 13.96 -1.06 -3.48
N GLY A 63 14.53 -0.94 -2.29
CA GLY A 63 15.76 -0.19 -2.04
C GLY A 63 15.53 1.30 -1.78
N PHE A 64 14.30 1.81 -1.92
CA PHE A 64 13.98 3.20 -1.60
C PHE A 64 14.24 3.49 -0.11
N MET A 65 14.94 4.60 0.15
CA MET A 65 15.23 5.06 1.51
C MET A 65 14.17 6.07 1.95
N LEU A 66 13.19 5.60 2.71
CA LEU A 66 12.17 6.46 3.30
C LEU A 66 12.74 7.15 4.55
N GLN A 67 12.93 8.47 4.47
CA GLN A 67 13.46 9.26 5.58
C GLN A 67 12.51 9.28 6.79
N ALA A 68 13.08 9.49 7.98
CA ALA A 68 12.30 9.67 9.20
C ALA A 68 11.33 10.86 9.09
N GLY A 69 10.10 10.66 9.54
CA GLY A 69 9.04 11.67 9.48
C GLY A 69 8.52 11.98 8.07
N LYS A 70 8.98 11.26 7.04
CA LYS A 70 8.48 11.38 5.67
C LYS A 70 7.54 10.24 5.33
N ASP A 71 6.63 10.51 4.42
CA ASP A 71 5.76 9.53 3.81
C ASP A 71 6.06 9.36 2.32
N VAL A 72 5.69 8.18 1.82
CA VAL A 72 5.58 7.90 0.39
C VAL A 72 4.15 7.45 0.10
N ALA A 73 3.49 8.12 -0.83
CA ALA A 73 2.16 7.76 -1.27
C ALA A 73 2.25 6.62 -2.29
N LEU A 74 1.61 5.48 -1.98
CA LEU A 74 1.43 4.37 -2.92
C LEU A 74 0.29 4.67 -3.91
N PHE A 75 -0.72 5.42 -3.44
CA PHE A 75 -1.90 5.73 -4.22
C PHE A 75 -2.59 6.99 -3.69
N ALA A 76 -3.15 7.77 -4.63
CA ALA A 76 -4.06 8.85 -4.31
C ALA A 76 -5.14 8.94 -5.40
N TRP A 77 -6.40 8.78 -5.00
CA TRP A 77 -7.56 9.02 -5.85
C TRP A 77 -8.34 10.23 -5.29
N PRO A 78 -8.19 11.40 -5.92
CA PRO A 78 -8.98 12.58 -5.59
C PRO A 78 -10.47 12.28 -5.62
N ASP A 79 -11.25 13.09 -4.90
CA ASP A 79 -12.71 13.01 -4.93
C ASP A 79 -13.20 12.94 -6.37
N ALA A 80 -13.97 11.90 -6.69
CA ALA A 80 -14.52 11.66 -8.02
C ALA A 80 -16.05 11.53 -7.91
N PRO A 81 -16.78 12.66 -7.71
CA PRO A 81 -18.22 12.64 -7.59
C PRO A 81 -18.85 12.00 -8.84
N GLY A 82 -19.67 10.97 -8.62
CA GLY A 82 -20.33 10.22 -9.69
C GLY A 82 -19.57 9.00 -10.22
N ASP A 83 -18.32 8.76 -9.78
CA ASP A 83 -17.62 7.51 -10.08
C ASP A 83 -18.04 6.43 -9.06
N PRO A 84 -18.81 5.39 -9.47
CA PRO A 84 -19.25 4.34 -8.55
C PRO A 84 -18.09 3.52 -7.99
N ARG A 85 -16.93 3.51 -8.66
CA ARG A 85 -15.74 2.76 -8.23
C ARG A 85 -15.08 3.42 -7.03
N TRP A 86 -15.03 4.75 -7.02
CA TRP A 86 -14.55 5.54 -5.89
C TRP A 86 -15.41 5.29 -4.65
N ALA A 87 -16.74 5.35 -4.80
CA ALA A 87 -17.69 5.11 -3.71
C ALA A 87 -17.58 3.69 -3.14
N ARG A 88 -17.37 2.68 -4.01
CA ARG A 88 -17.15 1.29 -3.58
C ARG A 88 -15.84 1.11 -2.82
N LEU A 89 -14.75 1.75 -3.24
CA LEU A 89 -13.48 1.73 -2.50
C LEU A 89 -13.64 2.40 -1.11
N ASP A 90 -14.32 3.55 -1.06
CA ASP A 90 -14.59 4.25 0.19
C ASP A 90 -15.48 3.43 1.14
N ALA A 91 -16.46 2.69 0.61
CA ALA A 91 -17.28 1.77 1.39
C ALA A 91 -16.47 0.55 1.87
N ALA A 92 -15.67 -0.05 0.99
CA ALA A 92 -14.88 -1.24 1.29
C ALA A 92 -13.84 -0.99 2.39
N ARG A 93 -13.13 0.14 2.36
CA ARG A 93 -12.15 0.49 3.42
C ARG A 93 -12.79 0.69 4.79
N LYS A 94 -14.09 1.05 4.84
CA LYS A 94 -14.84 1.28 6.09
C LYS A 94 -15.45 -0.01 6.64
N ASN A 95 -15.54 -1.05 5.82
CA ASN A 95 -16.16 -2.31 6.19
C ASN A 95 -15.17 -3.20 6.96
N LYS A 96 -15.52 -3.54 8.19
CA LYS A 96 -14.70 -4.37 9.10
C LYS A 96 -14.48 -5.80 8.60
N ASN A 97 -15.33 -6.29 7.69
CA ASN A 97 -15.26 -7.64 7.13
C ASN A 97 -14.44 -7.70 5.83
N THR A 98 -14.06 -6.56 5.25
CA THR A 98 -13.26 -6.48 4.02
C THR A 98 -12.06 -5.57 4.25
N THR A 99 -10.93 -6.16 4.64
CA THR A 99 -9.74 -5.39 5.00
C THR A 99 -8.83 -5.20 3.80
N ILE A 100 -8.45 -3.95 3.53
CA ILE A 100 -7.29 -3.65 2.70
C ILE A 100 -6.05 -3.95 3.55
N GLY A 101 -5.33 -5.01 3.20
CA GLY A 101 -4.10 -5.41 3.86
C GLY A 101 -2.90 -4.74 3.24
N VAL A 102 -2.00 -4.22 4.09
CA VAL A 102 -0.71 -3.69 3.69
C VAL A 102 0.35 -4.33 4.57
N ARG A 103 1.31 -4.99 3.94
CA ARG A 103 2.46 -5.57 4.63
C ARG A 103 3.73 -4.98 4.03
N VAL A 104 4.59 -4.44 4.89
CA VAL A 104 5.83 -3.78 4.50
C VAL A 104 6.98 -4.43 5.22
N CYS A 105 7.99 -4.82 4.47
CA CYS A 105 9.28 -5.16 5.06
C CYS A 105 10.31 -4.09 4.72
N TYR A 106 11.05 -3.67 5.74
CA TYR A 106 12.09 -2.67 5.61
C TYR A 106 13.27 -3.03 6.50
N CYS A 107 14.44 -2.48 6.21
CA CYS A 107 15.60 -2.56 7.09
C CYS A 107 16.07 -1.15 7.44
N SER A 108 16.54 -0.98 8.69
CA SER A 108 17.14 0.27 9.14
C SER A 108 18.49 0.50 8.45
N VAL A 109 19.11 1.65 8.71
CA VAL A 109 20.48 1.95 8.29
C VAL A 109 21.53 1.03 8.92
N PHE A 110 21.18 0.32 9.99
CA PHE A 110 22.03 -0.68 10.65
C PHE A 110 21.76 -2.11 10.15
N ASP A 111 21.04 -2.24 9.03
CA ASP A 111 20.63 -3.50 8.40
C ASP A 111 19.81 -4.42 9.31
N GLU A 112 19.16 -3.86 10.33
CA GLU A 112 18.16 -4.56 11.12
C GLU A 112 16.82 -4.52 10.40
N CYS A 113 16.24 -5.68 10.13
CA CYS A 113 15.02 -5.79 9.34
C CYS A 113 13.77 -5.96 10.21
N TYR A 114 12.68 -5.38 9.73
CA TYR A 114 11.39 -5.35 10.41
C TYR A 114 10.27 -5.62 9.41
N LEU A 115 9.26 -6.35 9.88
CA LEU A 115 8.03 -6.62 9.16
C LEU A 115 6.90 -5.88 9.87
N HIS A 116 6.27 -4.95 9.16
CA HIS A 116 5.07 -4.27 9.59
C HIS A 116 3.86 -4.80 8.81
N ASP A 117 2.79 -5.09 9.53
CA ASP A 117 1.50 -5.53 9.00
C ASP A 117 0.43 -4.82 9.82
N ILE A 118 -0.64 -4.37 9.17
CA ILE A 118 -1.77 -3.67 9.80
C ILE A 118 -2.39 -4.41 11.01
N ALA A 119 -2.18 -5.73 11.12
CA ALA A 119 -2.63 -6.52 12.26
C ALA A 119 -1.84 -6.23 13.56
N TYR A 120 -0.66 -5.62 13.46
CA TYR A 120 0.23 -5.33 14.59
C TYR A 120 0.47 -3.83 14.74
N ARG A 121 0.39 -3.35 15.98
CA ARG A 121 0.66 -1.94 16.30
C ARG A 121 2.10 -1.54 16.01
N GLU A 122 3.05 -2.42 16.32
CA GLU A 122 4.47 -2.19 16.17
C GLU A 122 5.09 -3.14 15.13
N PRO A 123 6.05 -2.69 14.32
CA PRO A 123 6.84 -3.56 13.44
C PRO A 123 7.58 -4.64 14.23
N ARG A 124 7.57 -5.87 13.73
CA ARG A 124 8.27 -7.00 14.36
C ARG A 124 9.64 -7.17 13.74
N ARG A 125 10.68 -7.32 14.57
CA ARG A 125 12.04 -7.63 14.10
C ARG A 125 12.05 -8.99 13.41
N VAL A 126 12.74 -9.07 12.27
CA VAL A 126 12.95 -10.30 11.50
C VAL A 126 14.42 -10.41 11.12
N GLY A 127 14.92 -11.64 10.93
CA GLY A 127 16.32 -11.86 10.54
C GLY A 127 16.63 -11.33 9.13
N ALA A 128 15.66 -11.42 8.22
CA ALA A 128 15.71 -10.84 6.89
C ALA A 128 14.29 -10.62 6.37
N CYS A 129 14.14 -9.76 5.37
CA CYS A 129 12.84 -9.57 4.74
C CYS A 129 12.41 -10.81 3.94
N PRO A 130 11.19 -11.33 4.17
CA PRO A 130 10.68 -12.45 3.40
C PRO A 130 10.50 -12.03 1.93
N THR A 131 10.67 -12.99 1.02
CA THR A 131 10.34 -12.76 -0.39
C THR A 131 8.81 -12.79 -0.53
N PRO A 132 8.18 -11.70 -0.98
CA PRO A 132 6.73 -11.67 -1.17
C PRO A 132 6.34 -12.61 -2.32
N ALA A 133 5.20 -13.28 -2.18
CA ALA A 133 4.66 -14.11 -3.26
C ALA A 133 4.20 -13.24 -4.44
N VAL A 134 3.63 -12.06 -4.12
CA VAL A 134 3.22 -11.04 -5.09
C VAL A 134 3.73 -9.69 -4.59
N PRO A 135 4.89 -9.21 -5.08
CA PRO A 135 5.37 -7.87 -4.73
C PRO A 135 4.46 -6.81 -5.32
N TYR A 136 4.26 -5.72 -4.59
CA TYR A 136 3.69 -4.49 -5.14
C TYR A 136 4.70 -3.82 -6.07
N GLY A 137 4.24 -3.42 -7.25
CA GLY A 137 5.00 -2.64 -8.22
C GLY A 137 4.08 -2.04 -9.29
N ASP A 138 3.80 -0.74 -9.15
CA ASP A 138 3.08 0.10 -10.13
C ASP A 138 4.03 1.07 -10.85
#